data_AF-V5HLR7-F1
#
_entry.id   AF-V5HLR7-F1
#
_cell.length_a   1.000
_cell.length_b   1.000
_cell.length_c   1.000
_cell.angle_alpha   90.00
_cell.angle_beta   90.00
_cell.angle_gamma   90.00
#
_symmetry.space_group_name_H-M   'P 1'
#
loop_
_entity.id
_entity.type
_entity.pdbx_description
1 polymer ?
#
loop_
_entity_poly.entity_id
_entity_poly.type
_entity_poly.pdbx_seq_one_letter_code
_entity_poly.pdbx_strand_id
1 'polypeptide(L)'
;KKTTSDVPVVTVGYLLYEPWNQNVMWESQFATSLKDVHRNASRWLRGQIYYRLQLRTANITQVDNTMSSKLNGLKRNGTLIDPFEALKCVEENTKRISNHPDILCLVTQKPLTVYTDGFGLYHPLCKLVVPLILTYHSTNITATGEKLGFLI
;
A
#
# COMPACT_ATOMS: atom_id res chain seq x y z
N LYS A 1 -38.22 6.36 -6.49
CA LYS A 1 -36.86 6.67 -6.99
C LYS A 1 -35.86 5.93 -6.10
N LYS A 2 -35.16 4.91 -6.60
CA LYS A 2 -34.00 4.34 -5.88
C LYS A 2 -32.92 5.43 -5.89
N THR A 3 -32.58 5.96 -4.72
CA THR A 3 -31.38 6.76 -4.51
C THR A 3 -30.19 6.00 -5.09
N THR A 4 -29.38 6.67 -5.90
CA THR A 4 -28.06 6.18 -6.32
C THR A 4 -27.37 5.61 -5.09
N SER A 5 -27.12 4.30 -5.07
CA SER A 5 -26.25 3.71 -4.07
C SER A 5 -24.93 4.47 -4.14
N ASP A 6 -24.53 5.11 -3.04
CA ASP A 6 -23.25 5.80 -2.98
C ASP A 6 -22.15 4.79 -3.37
N VAL A 7 -21.25 5.22 -4.25
CA VAL A 7 -20.11 4.39 -4.69
C VAL A 7 -19.29 4.06 -3.44
N PRO A 8 -19.04 2.78 -3.12
CA PRO A 8 -18.27 2.44 -1.94
C PRO A 8 -16.89 3.07 -1.97
N VAL A 9 -16.52 3.66 -0.84
CA VAL A 9 -15.22 4.30 -0.63
C VAL A 9 -14.37 3.37 0.21
N VAL A 10 -13.19 3.03 -0.28
CA VAL A 10 -12.16 2.34 0.49
C VAL A 10 -11.03 3.32 0.78
N THR A 11 -10.73 3.45 2.06
CA THR A 11 -9.69 4.31 2.57
C THR A 11 -8.36 3.57 2.65
N VAL A 12 -7.29 4.20 2.14
CA VAL A 12 -5.95 3.62 2.14
C VAL A 12 -5.01 4.55 2.91
N GLY A 13 -4.41 4.02 3.96
CA GLY A 13 -3.28 4.64 4.65
C GLY A 13 -1.97 4.16 4.05
N TYR A 14 -1.01 5.08 3.86
CA TYR A 14 0.28 4.78 3.26
C TYR A 14 1.41 4.97 4.27
N LEU A 15 2.18 3.92 4.48
CA LEU A 15 3.43 3.92 5.23
C LEU A 15 4.58 3.96 4.23
N LEU A 16 5.28 5.08 4.15
CA LEU A 16 6.43 5.22 3.27
C LEU A 16 7.65 4.66 3.96
N TYR A 17 8.38 3.78 3.28
CA TYR A 17 9.57 3.15 3.82
C TYR A 17 10.70 3.18 2.81
N GLU A 18 11.83 3.71 3.27
CA GLU A 18 13.11 3.61 2.60
C GLU A 18 13.99 2.58 3.30
N PRO A 19 14.22 1.43 2.66
CA PRO A 19 15.18 0.47 3.17
C PRO A 19 16.58 1.07 3.25
N TRP A 20 17.19 0.99 4.43
CA TRP A 20 18.60 1.32 4.66
C TRP A 20 19.02 2.77 4.26
N ASN A 21 18.12 3.75 4.44
CA ASN A 21 18.40 5.20 4.36
C ASN A 21 18.98 5.68 3.02
N GLN A 22 18.40 5.28 1.90
CA GLN A 22 18.79 5.75 0.57
C GLN A 22 18.02 7.01 0.16
N ASN A 23 18.53 8.18 0.61
CA ASN A 23 18.18 9.57 0.27
C ASN A 23 16.89 9.85 -0.54
N VAL A 24 16.05 10.70 0.04
CA VAL A 24 14.59 10.74 -0.11
C VAL A 24 14.13 11.77 -1.14
N MET A 25 13.84 11.34 -2.37
CA MET A 25 13.11 12.20 -3.34
C MET A 25 11.79 11.60 -3.83
N TRP A 26 11.51 10.32 -3.60
CA TRP A 26 10.35 9.66 -4.20
C TRP A 26 9.05 9.88 -3.41
N GLU A 27 9.12 10.27 -2.14
CA GLU A 27 7.94 10.41 -1.28
C GLU A 27 7.00 11.53 -1.75
N SER A 28 7.57 12.69 -2.08
CA SER A 28 6.82 13.81 -2.64
C SER A 28 6.26 13.46 -4.02
N GLN A 29 7.03 12.73 -4.83
CA GLN A 29 6.57 12.21 -6.13
C GLN A 29 5.41 11.23 -5.95
N PHE A 30 5.49 10.31 -4.99
CA PHE A 30 4.42 9.38 -4.68
C PHE A 30 3.15 10.13 -4.24
N ALA A 31 3.27 11.04 -3.27
CA ALA A 31 2.15 11.82 -2.77
C ALA A 31 1.44 12.62 -3.88
N THR A 32 2.22 13.25 -4.77
CA THR A 32 1.67 14.00 -5.92
C THR A 32 1.05 13.08 -6.99
N SER A 33 1.59 11.87 -7.19
CA SER A 33 1.06 10.89 -8.14
C SER A 33 -0.17 10.12 -7.64
N LEU A 34 -0.48 10.18 -6.34
CA LEU A 34 -1.42 9.27 -5.70
C LEU A 34 -2.84 9.32 -6.28
N LYS A 35 -3.28 10.49 -6.73
CA LYS A 35 -4.56 10.66 -7.43
C LYS A 35 -4.62 9.83 -8.71
N ASP A 36 -3.51 9.78 -9.46
CA ASP A 36 -3.43 9.00 -10.70
C ASP A 36 -3.26 7.50 -10.40
N VAL A 37 -2.49 7.14 -9.37
CA VAL A 37 -2.40 5.76 -8.85
C VAL A 37 -3.79 5.23 -8.50
N HIS A 38 -4.57 5.99 -7.71
CA HIS A 38 -5.94 5.62 -7.34
C HIS A 38 -6.87 5.51 -8.55
N ARG A 39 -6.78 6.45 -9.49
CA ARG A 39 -7.58 6.40 -10.73
C ARG A 39 -7.30 5.12 -11.52
N ASN A 40 -6.03 4.73 -11.64
CA ASN A 40 -5.64 3.53 -12.37
C ASN A 40 -6.03 2.25 -11.63
N ALA A 41 -5.89 2.21 -10.31
CA ALA A 41 -6.36 1.10 -9.46
C ALA A 41 -7.89 0.91 -9.58
N SER A 42 -8.67 1.98 -9.45
CA SER A 42 -10.13 1.93 -9.61
C SER A 42 -10.56 1.50 -11.02
N ARG A 43 -9.81 1.89 -12.06
CA ARG A 43 -10.05 1.43 -13.45
C ARG A 43 -9.77 -0.07 -13.59
N TRP A 44 -8.65 -0.53 -13.03
CA TRP A 44 -8.29 -1.94 -13.04
C TRP A 44 -9.35 -2.79 -12.33
N LEU A 45 -9.71 -2.43 -11.09
CA LEU A 45 -10.75 -3.10 -10.30
C LEU A 45 -12.08 -3.16 -11.05
N ARG A 46 -12.51 -2.05 -11.65
CA ARG A 46 -13.73 -2.01 -12.47
C ARG A 46 -13.66 -3.00 -13.65
N GLY A 47 -12.50 -3.17 -14.25
CA GLY A 47 -12.28 -4.13 -15.34
C GLY A 47 -12.33 -5.59 -14.89
N GLN A 48 -11.94 -5.89 -13.65
CA GLN A 48 -11.88 -7.26 -13.13
C GLN A 48 -13.17 -7.73 -12.47
N ILE A 49 -13.77 -6.89 -11.61
CA ILE A 49 -14.92 -7.28 -10.78
C ILE A 49 -16.22 -6.59 -11.20
N TYR A 50 -16.21 -5.82 -12.30
CA TYR A 50 -17.36 -5.04 -12.82
C TYR A 50 -18.02 -4.11 -11.80
N TYR A 51 -17.33 -3.83 -10.69
CA TYR A 51 -17.82 -3.04 -9.58
C TYR A 51 -17.10 -1.69 -9.52
N ARG A 52 -17.82 -0.63 -9.14
CA ARG A 52 -17.24 0.72 -8.98
C ARG A 52 -16.85 0.91 -7.54
N LEU A 53 -15.58 1.25 -7.32
CA LEU A 53 -15.02 1.52 -6.01
C LEU A 53 -14.14 2.76 -6.09
N GLN A 54 -14.29 3.64 -5.10
CA GLN A 54 -13.48 4.84 -4.98
C GLN A 54 -12.39 4.62 -3.93
N LEU A 55 -11.13 4.82 -4.31
CA LEU A 55 -10.04 4.87 -3.35
C LEU A 55 -9.89 6.29 -2.82
N ARG A 56 -9.66 6.41 -1.51
CA ARG A 56 -9.39 7.68 -0.83
C ARG A 56 -8.18 7.53 0.08
N THR A 57 -7.30 8.52 0.06
CA THR A 57 -6.16 8.56 0.99
C THR A 57 -6.65 8.90 2.39
N ALA A 58 -6.33 8.06 3.37
CA ALA A 58 -6.56 8.34 4.79
C ALA A 58 -5.41 9.19 5.36
N ASN A 59 -4.18 8.72 5.16
CA ASN A 59 -2.95 9.35 5.61
C ASN A 59 -1.76 8.90 4.75
N ILE A 60 -0.71 9.71 4.73
CA ILE A 60 0.60 9.35 4.17
C ILE A 60 1.62 9.70 5.25
N THR A 61 2.33 8.71 5.76
CA THR A 61 3.28 8.89 6.86
C THR A 61 4.52 8.05 6.64
N GLN A 62 5.66 8.52 7.14
CA GLN A 62 6.86 7.69 7.27
C GLN A 62 6.62 6.53 8.22
N VAL A 63 7.29 5.39 7.98
CA VAL A 63 7.42 4.37 9.01
C VAL A 63 8.17 4.95 10.21
N ASP A 64 7.72 4.61 11.43
CA ASP A 64 8.41 5.04 12.64
C ASP A 64 9.76 4.31 12.81
N ASN A 65 10.61 4.83 13.70
CA ASN A 65 11.94 4.25 13.97
C ASN A 65 11.86 2.78 14.44
N THR A 66 10.77 2.39 15.11
CA THR A 66 10.60 1.02 15.62
C THR A 66 10.33 0.05 14.46
N MET A 67 9.39 0.40 13.59
CA MET A 67 9.03 -0.39 12.41
C MET A 67 10.20 -0.42 11.41
N SER A 68 10.86 0.71 11.19
CA SER A 68 12.06 0.78 10.34
C SER A 68 13.17 -0.14 10.87
N SER A 69 13.44 -0.13 12.17
CA SER A 69 14.45 -1.02 12.79
C SER A 69 14.08 -2.49 12.65
N LYS A 70 12.80 -2.84 12.84
CA LYS A 70 12.30 -4.21 12.63
C LYS A 70 12.49 -4.65 11.18
N LEU A 71 12.01 -3.86 10.22
CA LEU A 71 12.13 -4.15 8.79
C LEU A 71 13.60 -4.30 8.39
N ASN A 72 14.47 -3.36 8.80
CA ASN A 72 15.90 -3.46 8.51
C ASN A 72 16.55 -4.73 9.11
N GLY A 73 16.08 -5.17 10.29
CA GLY A 73 16.57 -6.37 10.98
C GLY A 73 16.11 -7.71 10.39
N LEU A 74 15.06 -7.71 9.55
CA LEU A 74 14.58 -8.93 8.87
C LEU A 74 15.46 -9.37 7.69
N LYS A 75 16.47 -8.57 7.32
CA LYS A 75 17.40 -8.85 6.25
C LYS A 75 18.18 -10.16 6.51
N ARG A 76 18.08 -11.14 5.61
CA ARG A 76 18.89 -12.38 5.64
C ARG A 76 19.52 -12.63 4.27
N ASN A 77 20.86 -12.79 4.22
CA ASN A 77 21.64 -13.20 3.04
C ASN A 77 21.25 -12.53 1.70
N GLY A 78 21.01 -11.21 1.70
CA GLY A 78 20.58 -10.44 0.53
C GLY A 78 19.93 -9.13 0.94
N THR A 79 19.38 -8.37 -0.01
CA THR A 79 18.55 -7.18 0.27
C THR A 79 17.07 -7.51 0.44
N LEU A 80 16.59 -8.66 -0.02
CA LEU A 80 15.16 -8.98 0.04
C LEU A 80 14.76 -9.53 1.40
N ILE A 81 13.56 -9.19 1.83
CA ILE A 81 12.93 -9.63 3.07
C ILE A 81 11.84 -10.65 2.77
N ASP A 82 11.61 -11.58 3.71
CA ASP A 82 10.45 -12.46 3.67
C ASP A 82 9.14 -11.63 3.62
N PRO A 83 8.27 -11.86 2.63
CA PRO A 83 7.07 -11.05 2.44
C PRO A 83 6.06 -11.18 3.58
N PHE A 84 5.98 -12.33 4.26
CA PHE A 84 5.09 -12.54 5.39
C PHE A 84 5.58 -11.80 6.63
N GLU A 85 6.89 -11.81 6.90
CA GLU A 85 7.48 -11.05 8.01
C GLU A 85 7.36 -9.54 7.80
N ALA A 86 7.55 -9.06 6.56
CA ALA A 86 7.32 -7.66 6.21
C ALA A 86 5.85 -7.27 6.41
N LEU A 87 4.91 -8.11 5.97
CA LEU A 87 3.48 -7.85 6.13
C LEU A 87 3.04 -7.87 7.60
N LYS A 88 3.60 -8.78 8.40
CA LYS A 88 3.40 -8.83 9.85
C LYS A 88 3.85 -7.54 10.54
N CYS A 89 4.95 -6.92 10.07
CA CYS A 89 5.36 -5.60 10.57
C CYS A 89 4.31 -4.52 10.27
N VAL A 90 3.67 -4.57 9.10
CA VAL A 90 2.55 -3.65 8.74
C VAL A 90 1.34 -3.90 9.64
N GLU A 91 0.97 -5.18 9.82
CA GLU A 91 -0.16 -5.58 10.66
C GLU A 91 0.05 -5.16 12.13
N GLU A 92 1.24 -5.35 12.69
CA GLU A 92 1.57 -4.88 14.04
C GLU A 92 1.43 -3.36 14.19
N ASN A 93 1.69 -2.60 13.11
CA ASN A 93 1.52 -1.16 13.12
C ASN A 93 0.04 -0.74 13.11
N THR A 94 -0.86 -1.55 12.53
CA THR A 94 -2.30 -1.26 12.55
C THR A 94 -2.81 -1.08 13.98
N LYS A 95 -2.31 -1.86 14.95
CA LYS A 95 -2.67 -1.82 16.37
C LYS A 95 -2.31 -0.50 17.07
N ARG A 96 -1.45 0.32 16.47
CA ARG A 96 -0.98 1.60 17.03
C ARG A 96 -1.72 2.81 16.48
N ILE A 97 -2.52 2.63 15.43
CA ILE A 97 -3.25 3.70 14.75
C ILE A 97 -4.65 3.79 15.35
N SER A 98 -5.10 4.97 15.74
CA SER A 98 -6.42 5.18 16.33
C SER A 98 -7.53 5.35 15.29
N ASN A 99 -7.20 5.90 14.11
CA ASN A 99 -8.12 6.05 13.00
C ASN A 99 -7.73 5.08 11.87
N HIS A 100 -8.30 3.88 11.91
CA HIS A 100 -7.93 2.79 11.02
C HIS A 100 -8.45 3.03 9.60
N PRO A 101 -7.58 3.05 8.57
CA PRO A 101 -8.02 2.93 7.19
C PRO A 101 -8.53 1.51 6.92
N ASP A 102 -9.27 1.31 5.83
CA ASP A 102 -9.65 -0.03 5.38
C ASP A 102 -8.41 -0.84 4.97
N ILE A 103 -7.40 -0.17 4.41
CA ILE A 103 -6.14 -0.75 3.95
C ILE A 103 -4.97 0.05 4.53
N LEU A 104 -3.95 -0.64 5.05
CA LEU A 104 -2.67 -0.04 5.41
C LEU A 104 -1.57 -0.58 4.49
N CYS A 105 -1.04 0.28 3.62
CA CYS A 105 -0.11 -0.08 2.57
C CYS A 105 1.30 0.42 2.88
N LEU A 106 2.27 -0.48 3.04
CA LEU A 106 3.69 -0.17 3.05
C LEU A 106 4.17 0.07 1.63
N VAL A 107 4.74 1.24 1.35
CA VAL A 107 5.22 1.64 0.03
C VAL A 107 6.73 1.76 0.07
N THR A 108 7.39 1.16 -0.91
CA THR A 108 8.85 1.25 -1.10
C THR A 108 9.17 1.64 -2.54
N GLN A 109 10.27 2.35 -2.76
CA GLN A 109 10.72 2.68 -4.12
C GLN A 109 11.37 1.49 -4.85
N LYS A 110 11.88 0.53 -4.08
CA LYS A 110 12.52 -0.69 -4.58
C LYS A 110 11.79 -1.92 -4.04
N PRO A 111 11.83 -3.05 -4.77
CA PRO A 111 11.32 -4.32 -4.27
C PRO A 111 11.85 -4.62 -2.88
N LEU A 112 10.93 -4.73 -1.91
CA LEU A 112 11.27 -5.13 -0.54
C LEU A 112 11.41 -6.65 -0.41
N THR A 113 10.71 -7.39 -1.26
CA THR A 113 10.55 -8.85 -1.19
C THR A 113 10.81 -9.47 -2.55
N VAL A 114 10.76 -10.79 -2.64
CA VAL A 114 10.80 -11.52 -3.92
C VAL A 114 9.65 -11.17 -4.86
N TYR A 115 8.54 -10.64 -4.33
CA TYR A 115 7.45 -10.08 -5.13
C TYR A 115 7.75 -8.62 -5.47
N THR A 116 8.18 -8.41 -6.72
CA THR A 116 8.81 -7.16 -7.16
C THR A 116 7.91 -5.94 -7.16
N ASP A 117 6.60 -6.13 -7.37
CA ASP A 117 5.66 -5.01 -7.47
C ASP A 117 4.83 -4.81 -6.20
N GLY A 118 4.91 -5.74 -5.25
CA GLY A 118 4.12 -5.71 -4.02
C GLY A 118 3.56 -7.07 -3.63
N PHE A 119 3.04 -7.13 -2.41
CA PHE A 119 2.53 -8.34 -1.79
C PHE A 119 1.37 -8.00 -0.85
N GLY A 120 0.38 -8.87 -0.79
CA GLY A 120 -0.78 -8.74 0.08
C GLY A 120 -1.36 -10.12 0.36
N LEU A 121 -2.08 -10.24 1.47
CA LEU A 121 -2.83 -11.46 1.79
C LEU A 121 -4.31 -11.19 1.61
N TYR A 122 -5.02 -12.16 1.05
CA TYR A 122 -6.47 -12.09 0.92
C TYR A 122 -7.12 -11.94 2.31
N HIS A 123 -7.69 -10.76 2.56
CA HIS A 123 -8.44 -10.46 3.78
C HIS A 123 -9.76 -9.79 3.38
N PRO A 124 -10.88 -10.14 4.01
CA PRO A 124 -12.14 -9.47 3.76
C PRO A 124 -12.05 -8.00 4.22
N LEU A 125 -12.22 -7.08 3.27
CA LEU A 125 -12.37 -5.65 3.54
C LEU A 125 -13.51 -5.42 4.56
N CYS A 126 -13.40 -4.32 5.32
CA CYS A 126 -14.36 -3.86 6.34
C CYS A 126 -14.48 -4.73 7.61
N LYS A 127 -13.78 -5.87 7.72
CA LYS A 127 -13.69 -6.63 8.99
C LYS A 127 -12.42 -6.30 9.78
N LEU A 128 -11.32 -6.10 9.07
CA LEU A 128 -10.00 -5.80 9.61
C LEU A 128 -9.29 -4.83 8.66
N VAL A 129 -8.30 -4.10 9.17
CA VAL A 129 -7.38 -3.33 8.32
C VAL A 129 -6.57 -4.32 7.49
N VAL A 130 -6.60 -4.19 6.17
CA VAL A 130 -5.85 -5.09 5.29
C VAL A 130 -4.42 -4.56 5.11
N PRO A 131 -3.38 -5.29 5.58
CA PRO A 131 -2.00 -4.90 5.34
C PRO A 131 -1.62 -5.23 3.89
N LEU A 132 -0.93 -4.32 3.22
CA LEU A 132 -0.38 -4.49 1.87
C LEU A 132 1.06 -3.97 1.79
N ILE A 133 1.80 -4.45 0.80
CA ILE A 133 3.11 -3.94 0.38
C ILE A 133 3.00 -3.58 -1.10
N LEU A 134 3.48 -2.41 -1.48
CA LEU A 134 3.48 -1.90 -2.84
C LEU A 134 4.85 -1.35 -3.19
N THR A 135 5.38 -1.71 -4.37
CA THR A 135 6.58 -1.04 -4.91
C THR A 135 6.15 0.08 -5.84
N TYR A 136 6.61 1.30 -5.55
CA TYR A 136 6.31 2.51 -6.30
C TYR A 136 7.26 2.69 -7.48
N HIS A 137 6.71 2.67 -8.68
CA HIS A 137 7.44 2.91 -9.93
C HIS A 137 7.17 4.33 -10.42
N SER A 138 8.03 5.29 -10.08
CA SER A 138 7.83 6.71 -10.42
C SER A 138 7.77 6.99 -11.92
N THR A 139 8.41 6.16 -12.74
CA THR A 139 8.37 6.23 -14.21
C THR A 139 7.14 5.56 -14.82
N ASN A 140 6.40 4.75 -14.04
CA ASN A 140 5.22 4.02 -14.50
C ASN A 140 4.10 4.01 -13.43
N ILE A 141 3.45 5.16 -13.30
CA ILE A 141 2.32 5.38 -12.38
C ILE A 141 1.12 4.49 -12.72
N THR A 142 0.92 4.16 -14.01
CA THR A 142 -0.14 3.25 -14.45
C THR A 142 0.07 1.85 -13.89
N ALA A 143 1.26 1.28 -14.06
CA ALA A 143 1.57 -0.04 -13.50
C ALA A 143 1.47 -0.06 -11.97
N THR A 144 1.94 0.99 -11.29
CA THR A 144 1.77 1.12 -9.83
C THR A 144 0.29 1.08 -9.44
N GLY A 145 -0.57 1.82 -10.15
CA GLY A 145 -2.01 1.85 -9.88
C GLY A 145 -2.70 0.53 -10.18
N GLU A 146 -2.42 -0.10 -11.33
CA GLU A 146 -2.96 -1.41 -11.66
C GLU A 146 -2.54 -2.47 -10.65
N LYS A 147 -1.29 -2.44 -10.17
CA LYS A 147 -0.82 -3.34 -9.13
C LYS A 147 -1.51 -3.11 -7.79
N LEU A 148 -1.70 -1.85 -7.40
CA LEU A 148 -2.51 -1.53 -6.22
C LEU A 148 -3.93 -2.10 -6.37
N GLY A 149 -4.54 -1.93 -7.55
CA GLY A 149 -5.84 -2.51 -7.86
C GLY A 149 -5.85 -4.05 -7.74
N PHE A 150 -4.79 -4.73 -8.21
CA PHE A 150 -4.66 -6.18 -8.11
C PHE A 150 -4.50 -6.70 -6.68
N LEU A 151 -3.88 -5.91 -5.81
CA LEU A 151 -3.66 -6.26 -4.41
C LEU A 151 -4.90 -6.04 -3.53
N ILE A 152 -5.91 -5.31 -4.03
CA ILE A 152 -7.19 -5.00 -3.37
C ILE A 152 -8.24 -6.01 -3.82
#